data_AF-Q566D2-F1
#
_entry.id   AF-Q566D2-F1
#
_cell.length_a   1.000
_cell.length_b   1.000
_cell.length_c   1.000
_cell.angle_alpha   90.00
_cell.angle_beta   90.00
_cell.angle_gamma   90.00
#
_symmetry.space_group_name_H-M   'P 1'
#
loop_
_entity.id
_entity.type
_entity.pdbx_description
1 polymer ?
#
loop_
_entity_poly.entity_id
_entity_poly.type
_entity_poly.pdbx_seq_one_letter_code
_entity_poly.pdbx_strand_id
1 'polypeptide(L)'
;MYGVAEGKPLSELRAMAKAAGEECPMFTPPGGETVEQVKMRGKDFFDFICQLILGKAGQRENFLPGAPDNCLESSLAEVFPVGKHGSLGTDPKHGALGLTASILVVSHGAYMRSLFGYFLSDLRCSLPATIDKFELSSITPNTGISVFIIDCEEARKPTVQCVCMNLQEHLNKGVEKH
;
A
#
# COMPACT_ATOMS: atom_id res chain seq x y z
N MET A 1 6.52 -9.71 13.88
CA MET A 1 7.49 -9.41 14.95
C MET A 1 8.58 -10.47 14.91
N TYR A 2 9.78 -10.17 15.41
CA TYR A 2 10.95 -11.04 15.25
C TYR A 2 11.23 -11.98 16.43
N GLY A 3 10.39 -11.99 17.47
CA GLY A 3 10.51 -12.91 18.60
C GLY A 3 11.88 -12.83 19.27
N VAL A 4 12.51 -13.98 19.50
CA VAL A 4 13.86 -14.05 20.09
C VAL A 4 14.99 -13.42 19.25
N ALA A 5 14.70 -13.05 18.00
CA ALA A 5 15.63 -12.34 17.12
C ALA A 5 15.48 -10.80 17.18
N GLU A 6 14.51 -10.29 17.93
CA GLU A 6 14.32 -8.85 18.10
C GLU A 6 15.50 -8.19 18.84
N GLY A 7 15.92 -7.02 18.37
CA GLY A 7 17.09 -6.30 18.89
C GLY A 7 18.45 -6.91 18.53
N LYS A 8 18.48 -8.03 17.79
CA LYS A 8 19.72 -8.69 17.39
C LYS A 8 20.17 -8.26 15.98
N PRO A 9 21.47 -8.38 15.66
CA PRO A 9 21.97 -8.17 14.32
C PRO A 9 21.29 -9.08 13.28
N LEU A 10 21.07 -8.56 12.06
CA LEU A 10 20.50 -9.34 10.96
C LEU A 10 21.33 -10.60 10.62
N SER A 11 22.64 -10.56 10.85
CA SER A 11 23.53 -11.73 10.68
C SER A 11 23.13 -12.89 11.59
N GLU A 12 22.66 -12.63 12.81
CA GLU A 12 22.20 -13.66 13.73
C GLU A 12 20.90 -14.30 13.24
N LEU A 13 19.94 -13.50 12.75
CA LEU A 13 18.71 -14.04 12.16
C LEU A 13 19.02 -14.95 10.95
N ARG A 14 19.95 -14.54 10.10
CA ARG A 14 20.41 -15.35 8.95
C ARG A 14 21.10 -16.64 9.41
N ALA A 15 21.90 -16.58 10.48
CA ALA A 15 22.54 -17.76 11.05
C ALA A 15 21.51 -18.74 11.64
N MET A 16 20.48 -18.24 12.34
CA MET A 16 19.37 -19.05 12.84
C MET A 16 18.62 -19.75 11.69
N ALA A 17 18.29 -19.01 10.63
CA ALA A 17 17.64 -19.57 9.44
C ALA A 17 18.48 -20.70 8.83
N LYS A 18 19.78 -20.44 8.61
CA LYS A 18 20.71 -21.45 8.07
C LYS A 18 20.82 -22.69 8.97
N ALA A 19 20.86 -22.51 10.28
CA ALA A 19 20.90 -23.63 11.23
C ALA A 19 19.62 -24.47 11.22
N ALA A 20 18.48 -23.87 10.88
CA ALA A 20 17.20 -24.55 10.67
C ALA A 20 17.05 -25.16 9.27
N GLY A 21 18.00 -24.94 8.36
CA GLY A 21 17.90 -25.37 6.95
C GLY A 21 16.93 -24.53 6.12
N GLU A 22 16.58 -23.33 6.60
CA GLU A 22 15.66 -22.40 5.95
C GLU A 22 16.40 -21.13 5.48
N GLU A 23 15.72 -20.32 4.66
CA GLU A 23 16.23 -19.05 4.17
C GLU A 23 15.36 -17.87 4.63
N CYS A 24 15.98 -16.71 4.82
CA CYS A 24 15.23 -15.47 5.03
C CYS A 24 14.58 -15.03 3.70
N PRO A 25 13.33 -14.54 3.70
CA PRO A 25 12.51 -14.19 4.86
C PRO A 25 11.52 -15.29 5.29
N MET A 26 11.63 -16.53 4.78
CA MET A 26 10.67 -17.61 5.10
C MET A 26 10.85 -18.17 6.50
N PHE A 27 12.10 -18.19 6.98
CA PHE A 27 12.39 -18.58 8.37
C PHE A 27 11.69 -17.68 9.38
N THR A 28 10.96 -18.30 10.31
CA THR A 28 10.32 -17.62 11.43
C THR A 28 11.05 -17.94 12.74
N PRO A 29 11.72 -16.97 13.37
CA PRO A 29 12.39 -17.21 14.65
C PRO A 29 11.36 -17.56 15.75
N PRO A 30 11.76 -18.30 16.80
CA PRO A 30 10.87 -18.61 17.93
C PRO A 30 10.22 -17.36 18.53
N GLY A 31 8.89 -17.41 18.71
CA GLY A 31 8.09 -16.26 19.17
C GLY A 31 7.91 -15.15 18.13
N GLY A 32 8.44 -15.31 16.92
CA GLY A 32 8.22 -14.42 15.80
C GLY A 32 6.90 -14.70 15.06
N GLU A 33 6.54 -13.81 14.16
CA GLU A 33 5.39 -13.99 13.27
C GLU A 33 5.84 -14.50 11.90
N THR A 34 5.07 -15.42 11.31
CA THR A 34 5.27 -15.87 9.94
C THR A 34 4.87 -14.78 8.93
N VAL A 35 5.33 -14.92 7.68
CA VAL A 35 4.93 -14.01 6.58
C VAL A 35 3.41 -14.01 6.40
N GLU A 36 2.76 -15.16 6.52
CA GLU A 36 1.31 -15.34 6.39
C GLU A 36 0.56 -14.66 7.53
N GLN A 37 1.04 -14.75 8.77
CA GLN A 37 0.44 -14.05 9.91
C GLN A 37 0.51 -12.53 9.73
N VAL A 38 1.67 -12.02 9.30
CA VAL A 38 1.83 -10.59 9.00
C VAL A 38 0.90 -10.16 7.85
N LYS A 39 0.78 -10.98 6.78
CA LYS A 39 -0.14 -10.74 5.67
C LYS A 39 -1.60 -10.70 6.14
N MET A 40 -2.01 -11.61 7.02
CA MET A 40 -3.38 -11.68 7.55
C MET A 40 -3.75 -10.39 8.30
N ARG A 41 -2.87 -9.92 9.20
CA ARG A 41 -3.11 -8.63 9.87
C ARG A 41 -3.16 -7.45 8.90
N GLY A 42 -2.34 -7.50 7.84
CA GLY A 42 -2.38 -6.53 6.73
C GLY A 42 -3.76 -6.50 6.05
N LYS A 43 -4.30 -7.68 5.75
CA LYS A 43 -5.64 -7.83 5.18
C LYS A 43 -6.72 -7.31 6.13
N ASP A 44 -6.68 -7.71 7.40
CA ASP A 44 -7.68 -7.30 8.39
C ASP A 44 -7.72 -5.76 8.54
N PHE A 45 -6.53 -5.12 8.57
CA PHE A 45 -6.42 -3.67 8.59
C PHE A 45 -7.00 -3.03 7.32
N PHE A 46 -6.68 -3.57 6.15
CA PHE A 46 -7.19 -3.05 4.88
C PHE A 46 -8.71 -3.18 4.78
N ASP A 47 -9.27 -4.34 5.15
CA ASP A 47 -10.71 -4.58 5.16
C ASP A 47 -11.41 -3.62 6.14
N PHE A 48 -10.83 -3.39 7.32
CA PHE A 48 -11.31 -2.38 8.27
C PHE A 48 -11.35 -0.97 7.67
N ILE A 49 -10.29 -0.55 6.97
CA ILE A 49 -10.24 0.77 6.32
C ILE A 49 -11.32 0.88 5.24
N CYS A 50 -11.49 -0.15 4.40
CA CYS A 50 -12.52 -0.16 3.37
C CYS A 50 -13.93 -0.01 3.97
N GLN A 51 -14.24 -0.78 5.01
CA GLN A 51 -15.52 -0.69 5.72
C GLN A 51 -15.72 0.68 6.39
N LEU A 52 -14.68 1.25 6.97
CA LEU A 52 -14.73 2.57 7.61
C LEU A 52 -15.08 3.67 6.60
N ILE A 53 -14.52 3.61 5.39
CA ILE A 53 -14.80 4.60 4.34
C ILE A 53 -16.19 4.39 3.74
N LEU A 54 -16.58 3.15 3.43
CA LEU A 54 -17.92 2.84 2.93
C LEU A 54 -19.02 3.26 3.92
N GLY A 55 -18.83 2.96 5.21
CA GLY A 55 -19.77 3.36 6.27
C GLY A 55 -19.88 4.88 6.47
N LYS A 56 -18.81 5.63 6.18
CA LYS A 56 -18.83 7.10 6.21
C LYS A 56 -19.44 7.70 4.95
N ALA A 57 -19.25 7.09 3.79
CA ALA A 57 -19.83 7.53 2.52
C ALA A 57 -21.36 7.45 2.54
N GLY A 58 -21.93 6.34 3.03
CA GLY A 58 -23.38 6.17 3.18
C GLY A 58 -24.05 7.16 4.16
N GLN A 59 -23.27 7.82 5.03
CA GLN A 59 -23.76 8.89 5.90
C GLN A 59 -23.62 10.28 5.27
N ARG A 60 -22.66 10.49 4.35
CA ARG A 60 -22.49 11.76 3.62
C ARG A 60 -23.57 12.00 2.57
N GLU A 61 -24.07 10.94 1.93
CA GLU A 61 -25.16 11.05 0.94
C GLU A 61 -26.47 11.59 1.55
N ASN A 62 -26.65 11.50 2.88
CA ASN A 62 -27.82 12.02 3.57
C ASN A 62 -27.78 13.53 3.89
N PHE A 63 -26.67 14.25 3.65
CA PHE A 63 -26.55 15.62 4.18
C PHE A 63 -26.14 16.76 3.21
N LEU A 64 -25.67 16.55 1.97
CA LEU A 64 -25.42 17.68 1.06
C LEU A 64 -25.47 17.30 -0.44
N PRO A 65 -26.22 18.04 -1.28
CA PRO A 65 -26.02 18.03 -2.73
C PRO A 65 -24.98 19.07 -3.16
N GLY A 66 -23.93 18.61 -3.86
CA GLY A 66 -23.23 19.41 -4.87
C GLY A 66 -22.04 20.27 -4.43
N ALA A 67 -20.86 19.68 -4.32
CA ALA A 67 -19.61 20.33 -4.68
C ALA A 67 -18.68 19.28 -5.32
N PRO A 68 -18.03 19.56 -6.48
CA PRO A 68 -17.13 18.60 -7.10
C PRO A 68 -15.85 18.49 -6.25
N ASP A 69 -15.57 17.29 -5.75
CA ASP A 69 -14.48 16.95 -4.82
C ASP A 69 -13.08 16.91 -5.51
N ASN A 70 -12.89 17.76 -6.53
CA ASN A 70 -11.71 17.79 -7.41
C ASN A 70 -10.41 18.19 -6.69
N CYS A 71 -10.48 18.63 -5.43
CA CYS A 71 -9.33 19.17 -4.69
C CYS A 71 -8.35 18.09 -4.24
N LEU A 72 -8.83 16.92 -3.81
CA LEU A 72 -7.97 15.85 -3.30
C LEU A 72 -7.14 15.21 -4.42
N GLU A 73 -7.78 14.93 -5.55
CA GLU A 73 -7.13 14.33 -6.70
C GLU A 73 -6.09 15.30 -7.32
N SER A 74 -6.43 16.59 -7.41
CA SER A 74 -5.49 17.60 -7.92
C SER A 74 -4.25 17.73 -7.03
N SER A 75 -4.42 17.76 -5.70
CA SER A 75 -3.27 17.83 -4.78
C SER A 75 -2.40 16.58 -4.80
N LEU A 76 -2.98 15.39 -5.04
CA LEU A 76 -2.18 14.17 -5.21
C LEU A 76 -1.44 14.14 -6.55
N ALA A 77 -2.08 14.62 -7.62
CA ALA A 77 -1.47 14.71 -8.95
C ALA A 77 -0.33 15.76 -9.04
N GLU A 78 -0.28 16.73 -8.12
CA GLU A 78 0.85 17.68 -8.02
C GLU A 78 2.15 17.00 -7.55
N VAL A 79 2.05 15.94 -6.73
CA VAL A 79 3.20 15.31 -6.07
C VAL A 79 3.51 13.93 -6.63
N PHE A 80 2.49 13.20 -7.06
CA PHE A 80 2.62 11.84 -7.54
C PHE A 80 2.23 11.75 -9.02
N PRO A 81 2.78 10.78 -9.76
CA PRO A 81 2.39 10.51 -11.14
C PRO A 81 1.02 9.81 -11.19
N VAL A 82 0.02 10.38 -10.52
CA VAL A 82 -1.39 10.09 -10.76
C VAL A 82 -1.63 10.55 -12.18
N GLY A 83 -1.46 9.64 -13.14
CA GLY A 83 -1.66 9.98 -14.53
C GLY A 83 -3.04 10.61 -14.70
N LYS A 84 -3.20 11.51 -15.67
CA LYS A 84 -4.51 11.75 -16.28
C LYS A 84 -4.94 10.49 -17.04
N HIS A 85 -4.95 9.34 -16.39
CA HIS A 85 -5.29 8.09 -17.03
C HIS A 85 -6.81 8.05 -17.09
N GLY A 86 -7.28 8.02 -18.33
CA GLY A 86 -8.63 8.37 -18.74
C GLY A 86 -9.70 7.78 -17.85
N SER A 87 -10.70 8.62 -17.59
CA SER A 87 -12.08 8.22 -17.41
C SER A 87 -12.20 6.83 -16.77
N LEU A 88 -12.16 6.78 -15.44
CA LEU A 88 -12.93 5.80 -14.69
C LEU A 88 -14.25 5.65 -15.44
N GLY A 89 -14.42 4.52 -16.14
CA GLY A 89 -15.24 4.44 -17.35
C GLY A 89 -16.44 5.37 -17.28
N THR A 90 -16.46 6.41 -18.12
CA THR A 90 -17.60 7.32 -18.27
C THR A 90 -18.77 6.51 -18.81
N ASP A 91 -19.42 5.77 -17.92
CA ASP A 91 -20.81 5.45 -18.07
C ASP A 91 -21.54 6.79 -17.90
N PRO A 92 -22.30 7.30 -18.89
CA PRO A 92 -22.94 8.61 -18.83
C PRO A 92 -23.93 8.78 -17.66
N LYS A 93 -24.11 7.75 -16.83
CA LYS A 93 -24.98 7.72 -15.65
C LYS A 93 -24.27 8.06 -14.35
N HIS A 94 -22.94 7.96 -14.24
CA HIS A 94 -22.18 8.35 -13.05
C HIS A 94 -21.04 9.28 -13.46
N GLY A 95 -21.20 10.57 -13.15
CA GLY A 95 -20.17 11.58 -13.38
C GLY A 95 -18.86 11.23 -12.66
N ALA A 96 -17.74 11.84 -13.08
CA ALA A 96 -16.41 11.60 -12.52
C ALA A 96 -16.44 11.52 -10.98
N LEU A 97 -16.31 10.31 -10.45
CA LEU A 97 -16.31 10.06 -9.01
C LEU A 97 -14.97 10.52 -8.45
N GLY A 98 -14.95 11.71 -7.85
CA GLY A 98 -13.80 12.21 -7.10
C GLY A 98 -13.46 11.31 -5.92
N LEU A 99 -12.21 11.38 -5.45
CA LEU A 99 -11.73 10.58 -4.32
C LEU A 99 -12.54 10.88 -3.05
N THR A 100 -13.20 9.86 -2.48
CA THR A 100 -13.98 10.00 -1.24
C THR A 100 -13.10 10.29 -0.01
N ALA A 101 -11.85 9.82 -0.02
CA ALA A 101 -10.88 10.03 1.05
C ALA A 101 -9.44 9.89 0.56
N SER A 102 -8.51 10.57 1.25
CA SER A 102 -7.06 10.35 1.14
C SER A 102 -6.53 9.89 2.49
N ILE A 103 -5.91 8.71 2.54
CA ILE A 103 -5.52 8.03 3.78
C ILE A 103 -4.01 7.90 3.84
N LEU A 104 -3.40 8.47 4.88
CA LEU A 104 -1.98 8.30 5.17
C LEU A 104 -1.78 7.15 6.15
N VAL A 105 -0.96 6.17 5.76
CA VAL A 105 -0.57 5.03 6.61
C VAL A 105 0.94 5.06 6.83
N VAL A 106 1.37 5.11 8.08
CA VAL A 106 2.77 4.97 8.48
C VAL A 106 2.95 3.63 9.16
N SER A 107 3.91 2.83 8.71
CA SER A 107 4.14 1.48 9.22
C SER A 107 5.60 1.05 8.99
N HIS A 108 5.86 -0.26 9.11
CA HIS A 108 7.18 -0.87 9.03
C HIS A 108 7.38 -1.63 7.72
N GLY A 109 8.61 -1.71 7.22
CA GLY A 109 8.85 -2.21 5.87
C GLY A 109 8.52 -3.68 5.64
N ALA A 110 8.72 -4.56 6.63
CA ALA A 110 8.31 -5.96 6.52
C ALA A 110 6.78 -6.10 6.46
N TYR A 111 6.05 -5.28 7.23
CA TYR A 111 4.59 -5.26 7.21
C TYR A 111 4.06 -4.72 5.88
N MET A 112 4.58 -3.58 5.43
CA MET A 112 4.20 -2.96 4.15
C MET A 112 4.48 -3.90 2.98
N ARG A 113 5.64 -4.58 2.97
CA ARG A 113 5.95 -5.60 1.97
C ARG A 113 4.91 -6.72 1.93
N SER A 114 4.48 -7.24 3.08
CA SER A 114 3.43 -8.27 3.13
C SER A 114 2.06 -7.75 2.67
N LEU A 115 1.71 -6.51 3.01
CA LEU A 115 0.47 -5.86 2.58
C LEU A 115 0.46 -5.59 1.06
N PHE A 116 1.54 -5.06 0.50
CA PHE A 116 1.67 -4.88 -0.94
C PHE A 116 1.68 -6.22 -1.66
N GLY A 117 2.31 -7.23 -1.06
CA GLY A 117 2.20 -8.62 -1.52
C GLY A 117 0.74 -9.05 -1.66
N TYR A 118 -0.10 -8.81 -0.65
CA TYR A 118 -1.55 -9.06 -0.74
C TYR A 118 -2.23 -8.28 -1.88
N PHE A 119 -1.94 -6.99 -2.05
CA PHE A 119 -2.50 -6.21 -3.15
C PHE A 119 -2.14 -6.80 -4.51
N LEU A 120 -0.88 -7.20 -4.70
CA LEU A 120 -0.38 -7.71 -5.97
C LEU A 120 -0.85 -9.13 -6.27
N SER A 121 -0.68 -10.06 -5.32
CA SER A 121 -1.00 -11.47 -5.55
C SER A 121 -2.49 -11.77 -5.40
N ASP A 122 -3.11 -11.24 -4.36
CA ASP A 122 -4.46 -11.64 -3.98
C ASP A 122 -5.51 -10.71 -4.57
N LEU A 123 -5.27 -9.38 -4.59
CA LEU A 123 -6.19 -8.39 -5.19
C LEU A 123 -5.92 -8.13 -6.68
N ARG A 124 -4.85 -8.70 -7.25
CA ARG A 124 -4.43 -8.49 -8.65
C ARG A 124 -4.29 -7.01 -9.01
N CYS A 125 -3.62 -6.28 -8.12
CA CYS A 125 -3.36 -4.86 -8.29
C CYS A 125 -2.74 -4.55 -9.66
N SER A 126 -3.27 -3.53 -10.33
CA SER A 126 -2.65 -3.04 -11.57
C SER A 126 -1.37 -2.27 -11.25
N LEU A 127 -0.35 -2.43 -12.09
CA LEU A 127 0.96 -1.82 -11.92
C LEU A 127 1.26 -0.84 -13.06
N PRO A 128 1.90 0.31 -12.79
CA PRO A 128 2.48 1.15 -13.82
C PRO A 128 3.57 0.39 -14.59
N ALA A 129 3.72 0.68 -15.87
CA ALA A 129 4.75 0.06 -16.72
C ALA A 129 6.19 0.36 -16.25
N THR A 130 6.37 1.37 -15.42
CA THR A 130 7.66 1.81 -14.88
C THR A 130 8.13 1.02 -13.66
N ILE A 131 7.25 0.24 -13.01
CA ILE A 131 7.60 -0.50 -11.79
C ILE A 131 8.18 -1.87 -12.17
N ASP A 132 9.42 -2.13 -11.76
CA ASP A 132 10.07 -3.41 -11.97
C ASP A 132 9.53 -4.46 -10.98
N LYS A 133 9.41 -5.71 -11.43
CA LYS A 133 9.00 -6.84 -10.60
C LYS A 133 9.91 -7.05 -9.39
N PHE A 134 11.18 -6.67 -9.49
CA PHE A 134 12.12 -6.74 -8.36
C PHE A 134 11.76 -5.77 -7.23
N GLU A 135 11.26 -4.56 -7.54
CA GLU A 135 10.83 -3.57 -6.53
C GLU A 135 9.61 -4.04 -5.74
N LEU A 136 8.79 -4.92 -6.32
CA LEU A 136 7.64 -5.53 -5.64
C LEU A 136 8.05 -6.50 -4.53
N SER A 137 9.27 -7.07 -4.65
CA SER A 137 9.78 -8.10 -3.75
C SER A 137 10.72 -7.56 -2.67
N SER A 138 11.18 -6.31 -2.82
CA SER A 138 12.12 -5.67 -1.90
C SER A 138 11.43 -5.15 -0.63
N ILE A 139 12.22 -4.96 0.43
CA ILE A 139 11.72 -4.28 1.63
C ILE A 139 11.61 -2.79 1.33
N THR A 140 10.54 -2.16 1.79
CA THR A 140 10.34 -0.73 1.59
C THR A 140 11.46 0.06 2.26
N PRO A 141 12.06 1.05 1.59
CA PRO A 141 13.09 1.91 2.14
C PRO A 141 12.51 2.79 3.26
N ASN A 142 13.38 3.29 4.14
CA ASN A 142 12.96 4.19 5.21
C ASN A 142 12.31 5.44 4.62
N THR A 143 11.11 5.79 5.08
CA THR A 143 10.29 6.89 4.58
C THR A 143 9.95 6.82 3.09
N GLY A 144 10.10 5.66 2.45
CA GLY A 144 9.62 5.44 1.09
C GLY A 144 8.10 5.58 1.02
N ILE A 145 7.60 6.31 0.03
CA ILE A 145 6.17 6.56 -0.15
C ILE A 145 5.64 5.66 -1.26
N SER A 146 4.56 4.92 -0.97
CA SER A 146 3.83 4.14 -1.98
C SER A 146 2.38 4.60 -2.00
N VAL A 147 1.84 4.82 -3.19
CA VAL A 147 0.50 5.37 -3.37
C VAL A 147 -0.35 4.38 -4.16
N PHE A 148 -1.54 4.12 -3.64
CA PHE A 148 -2.53 3.23 -4.26
C PHE A 148 -3.87 3.95 -4.33
N ILE A 149 -4.57 3.76 -5.45
CA ILE A 149 -5.97 4.11 -5.60
C ILE A 149 -6.77 2.83 -5.36
N ILE A 150 -7.76 2.91 -4.47
CA ILE A 150 -8.58 1.78 -4.07
C ILE A 150 -10.02 2.11 -4.42
N ASP A 151 -10.64 1.23 -5.21
CA ASP A 151 -12.07 1.28 -5.47
C ASP A 151 -12.76 0.21 -4.61
N CYS A 152 -13.70 0.67 -3.79
CA CYS A 152 -14.45 -0.14 -2.85
C CYS A 152 -15.93 -0.06 -3.22
N GLU A 153 -16.54 -1.20 -3.52
CA GLU A 153 -17.98 -1.31 -3.71
C GLU A 153 -18.58 -2.23 -2.65
N GLU A 154 -19.82 -1.96 -2.24
CA GLU A 154 -20.51 -2.80 -1.27
C GLU A 154 -20.70 -4.23 -1.83
N ALA A 155 -20.41 -5.23 -0.99
CA ALA A 155 -20.47 -6.66 -1.33
C ALA A 155 -19.57 -7.13 -2.48
N ARG A 156 -18.62 -6.32 -2.96
CA ARG A 156 -17.60 -6.71 -3.94
C ARG A 156 -16.20 -6.67 -3.35
N LYS A 157 -15.30 -7.43 -3.98
CA LYS A 157 -13.87 -7.38 -3.66
C LYS A 157 -13.30 -6.06 -4.19
N PRO A 158 -12.53 -5.31 -3.38
CA PRO A 158 -12.00 -4.03 -3.80
C PRO A 158 -10.98 -4.20 -4.93
N THR A 159 -10.94 -3.22 -5.82
CA THR A 159 -9.91 -3.13 -6.86
C THR A 159 -8.80 -2.19 -6.39
N VAL A 160 -7.55 -2.52 -6.72
CA VAL A 160 -6.39 -1.75 -6.30
C VAL A 160 -5.57 -1.39 -7.52
N GLN A 161 -5.22 -0.12 -7.63
CA GLN A 161 -4.30 0.39 -8.63
C GLN A 161 -3.10 1.00 -7.92
N CYS A 162 -1.91 0.50 -8.25
CA CYS A 162 -0.67 1.11 -7.79
C CYS A 162 -0.37 2.34 -8.66
N VAL A 163 -0.09 3.47 -8.01
CA VAL A 163 0.37 4.69 -8.67
C VAL A 163 1.89 4.76 -8.64
N CYS A 164 2.48 4.52 -7.48
CA CYS A 164 3.94 4.45 -7.31
C CYS A 164 4.30 3.57 -6.11
N MET A 165 5.53 3.04 -6.13
CA MET A 165 6.09 2.29 -5.01
C MET A 165 7.42 2.88 -4.57
N ASN A 166 7.66 2.88 -3.27
CA ASN A 166 8.96 3.17 -2.66
C ASN A 166 9.60 4.50 -3.11
N LEU A 167 8.79 5.52 -3.41
CA LEU A 167 9.24 6.83 -3.85
C LEU A 167 10.10 7.48 -2.76
N GLN A 168 11.27 7.96 -3.15
CA GLN A 168 12.30 8.54 -2.26
C GLN A 168 12.81 9.90 -2.77
N GLU A 169 12.11 10.53 -3.71
CA GLU A 169 12.55 11.81 -4.30
C GLU A 169 12.78 12.89 -3.22
N HIS A 170 11.98 12.89 -2.16
CA HIS A 170 12.13 13.83 -1.03
C HIS A 170 13.41 13.61 -0.20
N LEU A 171 14.03 12.43 -0.28
CA LEU A 171 15.30 12.13 0.39
C LEU A 171 16.51 12.56 -0.44
N ASN A 172 16.32 12.77 -1.74
CA ASN A 172 17.37 13.20 -2.66
C ASN A 172 17.57 14.72 -2.54
N LYS A 173 18.03 15.20 -1.38
CA LYS A 173 18.50 16.58 -1.24
C LYS A 173 19.88 16.72 -1.88
N GLY A 174 19.92 17.32 -3.07
CA GLY A 174 21.07 18.02 -3.67
C GLY A 174 22.43 17.34 -3.53
N VAL A 175 22.81 16.49 -4.48
CA VAL A 175 24.22 16.45 -4.89
C VAL A 175 24.46 17.74 -5.68
N GLU A 176 24.66 18.87 -4.98
CA GLU A 176 25.39 19.97 -5.58
C GLU A 176 26.80 19.43 -5.86
N LYS A 177 27.08 19.18 -7.14
CA LYS A 177 28.45 18.99 -7.60
C LYS A 177 29.19 20.31 -7.37
N HIS A 178 29.96 20.41 -6.31
CA HIS A 178 31.06 21.37 -6.20
C HIS A 178 32.35 20.68 -6.65
#